data_AF-A0A352Y2L0-F1
#
_entry.id   AF-A0A352Y2L0-F1
#
_cell.length_a   1.000
_cell.length_b   1.000
_cell.length_c   1.000
_cell.angle_alpha   90.00
_cell.angle_beta   90.00
_cell.angle_gamma   90.00
#
_symmetry.space_group_name_H-M   'P 1'
#
loop_
_entity.id
_entity.type
_entity.pdbx_description
1 polymer ?
#
loop_
_entity_poly.entity_id
_entity_poly.type
_entity_poly.pdbx_seq_one_letter_code
_entity_poly.pdbx_strand_id
1 'polypeptide(L)'
;TTITGRVVSVNTAQHSAILNVNGQQVTVSGLTDQEVTTLQTQAGKTYTLQVTQSSGNSYTMNPNSTPELNETNTPGVNPTETTNPTEPSTSLEQGSISFMGTVKSAAPNRIVVSMPNGRTLAMSANNQTDLSDFNGTLPTAGTFAAVEATANTDGSFTATTVKSATPGDSDQNVIDYQAITTSAVGADAVLHFKVANQSYSFTIGSTADLGDFNNNARTIGTNLHIKVEVQFNGSTGAVIKVGNSNN
;
A
#
# COMPACT_ATOMS: atom_id res chain seq x y z
N THR A 1 21.25 -16.91 -21.77
CA THR A 1 20.68 -17.61 -20.59
C THR A 1 19.47 -16.83 -20.12
N THR A 2 18.46 -17.49 -19.55
CA THR A 2 17.37 -16.78 -18.88
C THR A 2 17.56 -16.82 -17.37
N ILE A 3 17.22 -15.73 -16.70
CA ILE A 3 17.10 -15.69 -15.24
C ILE A 3 15.70 -15.24 -14.88
N THR A 4 15.08 -15.93 -13.93
CA THR A 4 13.75 -15.59 -13.44
C THR A 4 13.88 -15.21 -11.97
N GLY A 5 13.49 -13.99 -11.62
CA GLY A 5 13.67 -13.48 -10.26
C GLY A 5 12.79 -12.29 -9.96
N ARG A 6 12.59 -12.05 -8.67
CA ARG A 6 11.83 -10.89 -8.18
C ARG A 6 12.70 -9.65 -8.23
N VAL A 7 12.24 -8.57 -8.84
CA VAL A 7 12.97 -7.30 -8.84
C VAL A 7 13.02 -6.74 -7.41
N VAL A 8 14.22 -6.54 -6.88
CA VAL A 8 14.47 -6.02 -5.52
C VAL A 8 14.70 -4.51 -5.55
N SER A 9 15.50 -4.04 -6.50
CA SER A 9 15.80 -2.61 -6.67
C SER A 9 16.30 -2.32 -8.08
N VAL A 10 16.07 -1.11 -8.59
CA VAL A 10 16.56 -0.65 -9.90
C VAL A 10 17.41 0.60 -9.70
N ASN A 11 18.58 0.64 -10.33
CA ASN A 11 19.46 1.79 -10.36
C ASN A 11 19.41 2.44 -11.75
N THR A 12 18.67 3.54 -11.84
CA THR A 12 18.46 4.29 -13.08
C THR A 12 19.72 4.98 -13.59
N ALA A 13 20.62 5.39 -12.69
CA ALA A 13 21.87 6.07 -13.05
C ALA A 13 22.93 5.12 -13.61
N GLN A 14 22.82 3.82 -13.29
CA GLN A 14 23.78 2.79 -13.71
C GLN A 14 23.17 1.77 -14.67
N HIS A 15 21.94 2.02 -15.17
CA HIS A 15 21.25 1.13 -16.09
C HIS A 15 21.26 -0.35 -15.64
N SER A 16 20.96 -0.57 -14.35
CA SER A 16 21.05 -1.89 -13.72
C SER A 16 19.90 -2.17 -12.74
N ALA A 17 19.64 -3.45 -12.47
CA ALA A 17 18.65 -3.91 -11.51
C ALA A 17 19.22 -5.05 -10.65
N ILE A 18 18.75 -5.16 -9.41
CA ILE A 18 19.03 -6.29 -8.51
C ILE A 18 17.78 -7.16 -8.48
N LEU A 19 17.95 -8.45 -8.77
CA LEU A 19 16.90 -9.47 -8.69
C LEU A 19 17.21 -10.45 -7.56
N ASN A 20 16.16 -10.93 -6.89
CA ASN A 20 16.24 -12.09 -6.02
C ASN A 20 15.86 -13.33 -6.83
N VAL A 21 16.85 -14.20 -7.08
CA VAL A 21 16.69 -15.47 -7.78
C VAL A 21 16.93 -16.59 -6.76
N ASN A 22 15.88 -17.33 -6.41
CA ASN A 22 15.94 -18.45 -5.46
C ASN A 22 16.62 -18.13 -4.11
N GLY A 23 16.43 -16.91 -3.58
CA GLY A 23 17.01 -16.46 -2.31
C GLY A 23 18.38 -15.79 -2.43
N GLN A 24 18.94 -15.70 -3.64
CA GLN A 24 20.24 -15.09 -3.91
C GLN A 24 20.07 -13.80 -4.72
N GLN A 25 20.75 -12.73 -4.28
CA GLN A 25 20.75 -11.46 -5.00
C GLN A 25 21.69 -11.51 -6.21
N VAL A 26 21.16 -11.07 -7.34
CA VAL A 26 21.79 -11.08 -8.65
C VAL A 26 21.70 -9.69 -9.24
N THR A 27 22.81 -9.18 -9.79
CA THR A 27 22.84 -7.87 -10.46
C THR A 27 22.75 -8.07 -11.97
N VAL A 28 21.84 -7.35 -12.60
CA VAL A 28 21.64 -7.31 -14.05
C VAL A 28 21.97 -5.91 -14.55
N SER A 29 23.01 -5.78 -15.36
CA SER A 29 23.47 -4.50 -15.92
C SER A 29 23.18 -4.42 -17.42
N GLY A 30 23.30 -3.23 -18.01
CA GLY A 30 23.13 -3.03 -19.45
C GLY A 30 21.66 -2.96 -19.89
N LEU A 31 20.77 -2.54 -18.98
CA LEU A 31 19.38 -2.28 -19.30
C LEU A 31 19.24 -1.00 -20.13
N THR A 32 18.31 -0.96 -21.08
CA THR A 32 17.92 0.30 -21.74
C THR A 32 17.06 1.16 -20.80
N ASP A 33 16.93 2.45 -21.10
CA ASP A 33 16.07 3.37 -20.33
C ASP A 33 14.61 2.86 -20.23
N GLN A 34 14.12 2.25 -21.31
CA GLN A 34 12.78 1.67 -21.33
C GLN A 34 12.66 0.49 -20.35
N GLU A 35 13.66 -0.38 -20.29
CA GLU A 35 13.64 -1.55 -19.41
C GLU A 35 13.90 -1.19 -17.96
N VAL A 36 14.77 -0.20 -17.73
CA VAL A 36 14.92 0.44 -16.42
C VAL A 36 13.57 0.97 -15.96
N THR A 37 12.85 1.69 -16.82
CA THR A 37 11.52 2.23 -16.51
C THR A 37 10.51 1.10 -16.25
N THR A 38 10.50 0.04 -17.07
CA THR A 38 9.62 -1.12 -16.88
C THR A 38 9.89 -1.83 -15.56
N LEU A 39 11.15 -2.14 -15.25
CA LEU A 39 11.52 -2.83 -14.01
C LEU A 39 11.36 -1.93 -12.78
N GLN A 40 11.53 -0.62 -12.93
CA GLN A 40 11.36 0.36 -11.84
C GLN A 40 9.89 0.56 -11.51
N THR A 41 9.02 0.70 -12.52
CA THR A 41 7.57 0.86 -12.33
C THR A 41 6.92 -0.41 -11.78
N GLN A 42 7.54 -1.58 -11.98
CA GLN A 42 7.03 -2.88 -11.53
C GLN A 42 7.98 -3.58 -10.54
N ALA A 43 8.73 -2.80 -9.75
CA ALA A 43 9.61 -3.32 -8.72
C ALA A 43 8.83 -4.24 -7.75
N GLY A 44 9.40 -5.40 -7.42
CA GLY A 44 8.75 -6.41 -6.58
C GLY A 44 7.94 -7.47 -7.34
N LYS A 45 7.78 -7.40 -8.66
CA LYS A 45 7.25 -8.49 -9.50
C LYS A 45 8.35 -9.42 -9.99
N THR A 46 7.96 -10.62 -10.42
CA THR A 46 8.89 -11.64 -10.95
C THR A 46 9.01 -11.49 -12.45
N TYR A 47 10.24 -11.33 -12.93
CA TYR A 47 10.55 -11.20 -14.35
C TYR A 47 11.48 -12.30 -14.82
N THR A 48 11.27 -12.74 -16.05
CA THR A 48 12.22 -13.54 -16.81
C THR A 48 13.01 -12.62 -17.74
N LEU A 49 14.33 -12.60 -17.58
CA LEU A 49 15.25 -11.77 -18.36
C LEU A 49 16.17 -12.65 -19.19
N GLN A 50 16.35 -12.29 -20.47
CA GLN A 50 17.39 -12.89 -21.31
C GLN A 50 18.71 -12.15 -21.08
N VAL A 51 19.68 -12.87 -20.53
CA VAL A 51 20.96 -12.31 -20.07
C VAL A 51 22.14 -13.19 -20.47
N THR A 52 23.32 -12.59 -20.45
CA THR A 52 24.62 -13.26 -20.55
C THR A 52 25.35 -13.09 -19.22
N GLN A 53 25.79 -14.21 -18.63
CA GLN A 53 26.54 -14.17 -17.37
C GLN A 53 27.91 -13.55 -17.60
N SER A 54 28.24 -12.52 -16.84
CA SER A 54 29.51 -11.78 -16.99
C SER A 54 30.55 -12.31 -16.02
N SER A 55 30.21 -12.42 -14.73
CA SER A 55 31.02 -13.10 -13.70
C SER A 55 30.22 -13.28 -12.40
N GLY A 56 30.37 -14.42 -11.70
CA GLY A 56 29.67 -14.67 -10.43
C GLY A 56 28.15 -14.47 -10.55
N ASN A 57 27.58 -13.65 -9.66
CA ASN A 57 26.15 -13.28 -9.64
C ASN A 57 25.83 -12.03 -10.49
N SER A 58 26.72 -11.67 -11.42
CA SER A 58 26.55 -10.51 -12.30
C SER A 58 26.25 -10.95 -13.73
N TYR A 59 25.17 -10.39 -14.28
CA TYR A 59 24.64 -10.69 -15.60
C TYR A 59 24.47 -9.39 -16.39
N THR A 60 24.58 -9.48 -17.71
CA THR A 60 24.33 -8.36 -18.62
C THR A 60 23.12 -8.69 -19.48
N MET A 61 22.21 -7.74 -19.65
CA MET A 61 21.01 -7.91 -20.47
C MET A 61 21.39 -8.05 -21.95
N ASN A 62 20.78 -9.01 -22.65
CA ASN A 62 21.09 -9.28 -24.05
C ASN A 62 20.46 -8.21 -24.95
N PRO A 63 21.19 -7.61 -25.90
CA PRO A 63 20.64 -6.58 -26.77
C PRO A 63 19.37 -7.06 -27.50
N ASN A 64 18.37 -6.19 -27.61
CA ASN A 64 17.04 -6.45 -28.18
C ASN A 64 16.20 -7.50 -27.44
N SER A 65 16.55 -7.84 -26.20
CA SER A 65 15.66 -8.58 -25.33
C SER A 65 14.71 -7.62 -24.63
N THR A 66 13.60 -8.14 -24.11
CA THR A 66 12.71 -7.37 -23.24
C THR A 66 12.45 -8.19 -21.98
N PRO A 67 12.38 -7.56 -20.79
CA PRO A 67 11.97 -8.23 -19.58
C PRO A 67 10.56 -8.76 -19.74
N GLU A 68 10.38 -10.07 -19.57
CA GLU A 68 9.08 -10.71 -19.66
C GLU A 68 8.52 -10.90 -18.24
N LEU A 69 7.33 -10.37 -17.98
CA LEU A 69 6.66 -10.56 -16.70
C LEU A 69 6.28 -12.04 -16.56
N ASN A 70 6.80 -12.70 -15.54
CA ASN A 70 6.49 -14.11 -15.29
C ASN A 70 5.26 -14.23 -14.40
N GLU A 71 4.07 -14.16 -15.01
CA GLU A 71 2.79 -14.42 -14.36
C GLU A 71 2.73 -15.91 -13.96
N THR A 72 2.96 -16.21 -12.69
CA THR A 72 2.80 -17.58 -12.22
C THR A 72 1.31 -17.84 -12.00
N ASN A 73 0.66 -18.41 -13.01
CA ASN A 73 -0.72 -18.87 -12.99
C ASN A 73 -0.96 -19.90 -11.85
N THR A 74 -1.88 -19.60 -10.94
CA THR A 74 -2.60 -20.62 -10.17
C THR A 74 -3.56 -21.34 -11.14
N PRO A 75 -3.66 -22.69 -11.19
CA PRO A 75 -4.47 -23.36 -12.21
C PRO A 75 -5.99 -23.27 -11.97
N GLY A 76 -6.70 -22.73 -12.96
CA GLY A 76 -7.94 -23.30 -13.55
C GLY A 76 -9.30 -22.92 -12.94
N VAL A 77 -10.03 -21.99 -13.57
CA VAL A 77 -11.23 -22.25 -14.42
C VAL A 77 -11.58 -20.98 -15.22
N ASN A 78 -12.01 -21.16 -16.47
CA ASN A 78 -12.39 -20.15 -17.49
C ASN A 78 -13.84 -20.43 -17.92
N PRO A 79 -14.57 -19.61 -18.72
CA PRO A 79 -14.64 -18.15 -18.92
C PRO A 79 -16.08 -17.59 -18.71
N THR A 80 -16.28 -16.29 -18.46
CA THR A 80 -17.09 -15.41 -19.34
C THR A 80 -16.93 -13.91 -19.02
N GLU A 81 -16.94 -13.13 -20.12
CA GLU A 81 -17.20 -11.69 -20.28
C GLU A 81 -16.11 -10.65 -19.98
N THR A 82 -15.51 -10.24 -21.10
CA THR A 82 -14.87 -8.97 -21.39
C THR A 82 -15.61 -7.75 -20.83
N THR A 83 -14.95 -6.98 -19.97
CA THR A 83 -15.01 -5.51 -19.98
C THR A 83 -13.59 -4.94 -19.87
N ASN A 84 -13.39 -3.85 -20.60
CA ASN A 84 -12.12 -3.19 -20.89
C ASN A 84 -11.61 -2.37 -19.67
N PRO A 85 -10.42 -1.74 -19.77
CA PRO A 85 -9.36 -1.79 -18.77
C PRO A 85 -9.66 -0.91 -17.54
N THR A 86 -9.64 -1.51 -16.34
CA THR A 86 -9.47 -0.71 -15.12
C THR A 86 -7.98 -0.55 -14.88
N GLU A 87 -7.55 0.68 -14.62
CA GLU A 87 -6.19 1.06 -14.24
C GLU A 87 -5.53 0.05 -13.28
N PRO A 88 -4.20 -0.14 -13.34
CA PRO A 88 -3.51 -0.99 -12.39
C PRO A 88 -3.59 -0.35 -11.00
N SER A 89 -4.55 -0.78 -10.19
CA SER A 89 -4.72 -0.44 -8.78
C SER A 89 -3.66 -1.16 -7.94
N THR A 90 -2.40 -0.77 -8.09
CA THR A 90 -1.30 -1.29 -7.26
C THR A 90 -1.39 -0.84 -5.80
N SER A 91 -2.25 0.14 -5.45
CA SER A 91 -2.43 0.60 -4.07
C SER A 91 -3.26 -0.36 -3.19
N LEU A 92 -4.12 -1.19 -3.79
CA LEU A 92 -5.00 -2.09 -3.03
C LEU A 92 -4.25 -3.25 -2.35
N GLU A 93 -3.11 -3.68 -2.89
CA GLU A 93 -2.31 -4.77 -2.30
C GLU A 93 -1.65 -4.37 -0.97
N GLN A 94 -1.39 -3.07 -0.74
CA GLN A 94 -0.72 -2.59 0.48
C GLN A 94 -1.66 -1.83 1.42
N GLY A 95 -2.74 -1.25 0.90
CA GLY A 95 -3.74 -0.52 1.68
C GLY A 95 -3.36 0.93 1.95
N SER A 96 -4.27 1.66 2.58
CA SER A 96 -4.10 3.07 2.91
C SER A 96 -4.73 3.39 4.27
N ILE A 97 -4.34 4.54 4.82
CA ILE A 97 -4.87 5.07 6.06
C ILE A 97 -5.21 6.54 5.84
N SER A 98 -6.43 6.94 6.18
CA SER A 98 -6.87 8.34 6.23
C SER A 98 -7.33 8.69 7.64
N PHE A 99 -6.93 9.86 8.13
CA PHE A 99 -7.34 10.36 9.45
C PHE A 99 -7.07 11.85 9.59
N MET A 100 -7.67 12.45 10.62
CA MET A 100 -7.36 13.81 11.05
C MET A 100 -6.47 13.79 12.29
N GLY A 101 -5.51 14.71 12.35
CA GLY A 101 -4.53 14.70 13.43
C GLY A 101 -3.71 15.98 13.55
N THR A 102 -3.04 16.13 14.69
CA THR A 102 -2.09 17.22 14.91
C THR A 102 -0.71 16.82 14.40
N VAL A 103 -0.12 17.67 13.56
CA VAL A 103 1.27 17.53 13.12
C VAL A 103 2.20 17.67 14.31
N LYS A 104 2.99 16.64 14.60
CA LYS A 104 3.99 16.63 15.68
C LYS A 104 5.35 17.13 15.22
N SER A 105 5.71 16.83 13.98
CA SER A 105 6.94 17.33 13.36
C SER A 105 6.85 17.26 11.85
N ALA A 106 7.45 18.22 11.16
CA ALA A 106 7.62 18.22 9.71
C ALA A 106 9.09 18.51 9.36
N ALA A 107 9.60 17.76 8.38
CA ALA A 107 10.90 17.92 7.75
C ALA A 107 10.70 17.82 6.22
N PRO A 108 11.65 18.26 5.37
CA PRO A 108 11.41 18.46 3.93
C PRO A 108 10.70 17.31 3.19
N ASN A 109 10.96 16.05 3.56
CA ASN A 109 10.35 14.87 2.95
C ASN A 109 9.69 13.93 3.96
N ARG A 110 9.35 14.43 5.16
CA ARG A 110 8.82 13.60 6.23
C ARG A 110 7.88 14.39 7.13
N ILE A 111 6.73 13.81 7.41
CA ILE A 111 5.75 14.36 8.34
C ILE A 111 5.37 13.30 9.37
N VAL A 112 5.16 13.73 10.61
CA VAL A 112 4.68 12.88 11.69
C VAL A 112 3.42 13.50 12.27
N VAL A 113 2.32 12.74 12.27
CA VAL A 113 1.00 13.23 12.69
C VAL A 113 0.45 12.31 13.78
N SER A 114 -0.18 12.89 14.82
CA SER A 114 -0.87 12.09 15.83
C SER A 114 -2.18 11.53 15.29
N MET A 115 -2.36 10.23 15.43
CA MET A 115 -3.60 9.53 15.12
C MET A 115 -4.61 9.66 16.28
N PRO A 116 -5.92 9.51 16.01
CA PRO A 116 -6.98 9.48 17.02
C PRO A 116 -6.75 8.50 18.17
N ASN A 117 -6.08 7.37 17.91
CA ASN A 117 -5.74 6.37 18.93
C ASN A 117 -4.61 6.77 19.90
N GLY A 118 -4.10 8.00 19.80
CA GLY A 118 -3.01 8.54 20.62
C GLY A 118 -1.59 8.16 20.16
N ARG A 119 -1.46 7.29 19.14
CA ARG A 119 -0.17 6.98 18.50
C ARG A 119 0.16 8.04 17.45
N THR A 120 1.32 7.92 16.82
CA THR A 120 1.72 8.77 15.70
C THR A 120 1.97 7.92 14.46
N LEU A 121 1.61 8.45 13.29
CA LEU A 121 2.02 7.90 12.01
C LEU A 121 3.14 8.76 11.42
N ALA A 122 4.26 8.13 11.08
CA ALA A 122 5.34 8.77 10.34
C ALA A 122 5.21 8.44 8.86
N MET A 123 5.24 9.46 8.02
CA MET A 123 5.02 9.34 6.58
C MET A 123 6.14 10.05 5.83
N SER A 124 6.62 9.46 4.73
CA SER A 124 7.38 10.20 3.73
C SER A 124 6.44 11.15 2.99
N ALA A 125 6.98 12.26 2.51
CA ALA A 125 6.31 13.18 1.61
C ALA A 125 7.23 13.44 0.41
N ASN A 126 6.65 13.62 -0.76
CA ASN A 126 7.38 13.86 -1.99
C ASN A 126 6.62 14.87 -2.88
N ASN A 127 7.10 15.07 -4.11
CA ASN A 127 6.48 15.99 -5.06
C ASN A 127 5.10 15.56 -5.58
N GLN A 128 4.64 14.35 -5.26
CA GLN A 128 3.31 13.83 -5.60
C GLN A 128 2.33 13.97 -4.42
N THR A 129 2.79 14.32 -3.23
CA THR A 129 1.91 14.62 -2.09
C THR A 129 1.11 15.88 -2.39
N ASP A 130 -0.22 15.81 -2.35
CA ASP A 130 -1.10 16.97 -2.45
C ASP A 130 -0.98 17.82 -1.18
N LEU A 131 -0.38 19.01 -1.35
CA LEU A 131 -0.14 20.03 -0.32
C LEU A 131 -0.76 21.38 -0.72
N SER A 132 -1.81 21.34 -1.55
CA SER A 132 -2.44 22.54 -2.13
C SER A 132 -2.89 23.55 -1.06
N ASP A 133 -3.50 23.08 0.04
CA ASP A 133 -3.93 23.92 1.17
C ASP A 133 -2.77 24.62 1.92
N PHE A 134 -1.55 24.14 1.73
CA PHE A 134 -0.34 24.61 2.41
C PHE A 134 0.69 25.20 1.43
N ASN A 135 0.22 25.69 0.27
CA ASN A 135 1.05 26.31 -0.75
C ASN A 135 2.23 25.43 -1.21
N GLY A 136 2.03 24.10 -1.29
CA GLY A 136 3.05 23.15 -1.72
C GLY A 136 4.10 22.80 -0.66
N THR A 137 3.89 23.21 0.60
CA THR A 137 4.83 22.96 1.70
C THR A 137 4.18 22.16 2.82
N LEU A 138 4.96 21.36 3.55
CA LEU A 138 4.40 20.61 4.68
C LEU A 138 4.00 21.57 5.82
N PRO A 139 2.84 21.36 6.45
CA PRO A 139 2.41 22.17 7.59
C PRO A 139 3.37 22.07 8.78
N THR A 140 3.45 23.14 9.57
CA THR A 140 4.30 23.20 10.76
C THR A 140 3.73 22.39 11.92
N ALA A 141 4.58 22.03 12.87
CA ALA A 141 4.15 21.35 14.10
C ALA A 141 3.08 22.16 14.85
N GLY A 142 2.06 21.48 15.35
CA GLY A 142 0.88 22.07 15.99
C GLY A 142 -0.30 22.29 15.03
N THR A 143 -0.08 22.24 13.71
CA THR A 143 -1.17 22.33 12.73
C THR A 143 -2.08 21.11 12.83
N PHE A 144 -3.39 21.33 12.79
CA PHE A 144 -4.38 20.25 12.67
C PHE A 144 -4.67 20.02 11.18
N ALA A 145 -4.50 18.79 10.72
CA ALA A 145 -4.56 18.44 9.31
C ALA A 145 -5.28 17.11 9.08
N ALA A 146 -5.96 17.00 7.94
CA ALA A 146 -6.43 15.74 7.40
C ALA A 146 -5.30 15.15 6.55
N VAL A 147 -5.00 13.87 6.75
CA VAL A 147 -3.94 13.17 6.03
C VAL A 147 -4.44 11.88 5.43
N GLU A 148 -4.01 11.61 4.21
CA GLU A 148 -4.15 10.32 3.56
C GLU A 148 -2.76 9.78 3.25
N ALA A 149 -2.55 8.50 3.52
CA ALA A 149 -1.28 7.84 3.26
C ALA A 149 -1.47 6.44 2.70
N THR A 150 -0.68 6.11 1.69
CA THR A 150 -0.59 4.77 1.12
C THR A 150 0.53 4.02 1.82
N ALA A 151 0.26 2.76 2.13
CA ALA A 151 1.25 1.89 2.73
C ALA A 151 2.21 1.36 1.65
N ASN A 152 3.49 1.26 2.00
CA ASN A 152 4.53 0.75 1.12
C ASN A 152 4.83 -0.72 1.46
N THR A 153 5.46 -1.44 0.51
CA THR A 153 5.81 -2.87 0.69
C THR A 153 6.74 -3.11 1.89
N ASP A 154 7.55 -2.13 2.28
CA ASP A 154 8.46 -2.19 3.43
C ASP A 154 7.77 -1.88 4.77
N GLY A 155 6.48 -1.58 4.77
CA GLY A 155 5.69 -1.19 5.95
C GLY A 155 5.78 0.28 6.33
N SER A 156 6.53 1.09 5.57
CA SER A 156 6.49 2.55 5.68
C SER A 156 5.22 3.10 5.02
N PHE A 157 4.97 4.40 5.20
CA PHE A 157 3.83 5.09 4.61
C PHE A 157 4.31 6.30 3.83
N THR A 158 3.66 6.54 2.69
CA THR A 158 3.85 7.75 1.88
C THR A 158 2.57 8.57 1.94
N ALA A 159 2.66 9.83 2.36
CA ALA A 159 1.53 10.74 2.35
C ALA A 159 1.12 11.04 0.90
N THR A 160 -0.13 10.78 0.57
CA THR A 160 -0.73 11.15 -0.72
C THR A 160 -1.37 12.52 -0.65
N THR A 161 -1.97 12.86 0.50
CA THR A 161 -2.63 14.15 0.73
C THR A 161 -2.38 14.65 2.16
N VAL A 162 -2.12 15.95 2.31
CA VAL A 162 -2.15 16.65 3.59
C VAL A 162 -2.95 17.95 3.39
N LYS A 163 -4.13 18.03 4.01
CA LYS A 163 -5.07 19.15 3.87
C LYS A 163 -5.35 19.84 5.19
N SER A 164 -5.76 21.10 5.12
CA SER A 164 -6.19 21.83 6.29
C SER A 164 -7.45 21.18 6.87
N ALA A 165 -7.52 21.11 8.19
CA ALA A 165 -8.64 20.50 8.89
C ALA A 165 -9.09 21.36 10.07
N THR A 166 -10.34 21.20 10.47
CA THR A 166 -10.93 21.95 11.58
C THR A 166 -11.08 21.07 12.81
N PRO A 167 -10.51 21.44 13.97
CA PRO A 167 -10.80 20.74 15.22
C PRO A 167 -12.30 20.81 15.57
N GLY A 168 -12.87 19.71 16.03
CA GLY A 168 -14.29 19.55 16.34
C GLY A 168 -15.13 18.97 15.20
N ASP A 169 -14.52 18.64 14.06
CA ASP A 169 -15.18 17.89 12.98
C ASP A 169 -15.72 16.54 13.48
N SER A 170 -16.83 16.07 12.92
CA SER A 170 -17.42 14.78 13.29
C SER A 170 -16.46 13.62 13.09
N ASP A 171 -15.58 13.74 12.08
CA ASP A 171 -14.70 12.67 11.65
C ASP A 171 -13.31 12.78 12.31
N GLN A 172 -13.11 13.78 13.18
CA GLN A 172 -11.83 14.02 13.85
C GLN A 172 -11.28 12.78 14.58
N ASN A 173 -12.16 11.94 15.11
CA ASN A 173 -11.80 10.78 15.89
C ASN A 173 -11.95 9.47 15.10
N VAL A 174 -12.12 9.55 13.78
CA VAL A 174 -12.25 8.40 12.87
C VAL A 174 -10.91 8.15 12.18
N ILE A 175 -10.60 6.87 11.98
CA ILE A 175 -9.55 6.44 11.06
C ILE A 175 -10.18 5.53 10.01
N ASP A 176 -9.98 5.88 8.75
CA ASP A 176 -10.34 5.05 7.62
C ASP A 176 -9.15 4.20 7.19
N TYR A 177 -9.39 2.92 6.98
CA TYR A 177 -8.40 1.97 6.50
C TYR A 177 -8.88 1.33 5.21
N GLN A 178 -8.00 1.28 4.21
CA GLN A 178 -8.08 0.25 3.17
C GLN A 178 -7.14 -0.87 3.56
N ALA A 179 -7.67 -2.07 3.76
CA ALA A 179 -6.99 -3.15 4.45
C ALA A 179 -7.31 -4.53 3.87
N ILE A 180 -6.57 -5.54 4.34
CA ILE A 180 -6.84 -6.95 4.07
C ILE A 180 -7.16 -7.66 5.38
N THR A 181 -8.28 -8.40 5.45
CA THR A 181 -8.60 -9.22 6.63
C THR A 181 -7.59 -10.34 6.83
N THR A 182 -7.18 -10.57 8.08
CA THR A 182 -6.20 -11.62 8.43
C THR A 182 -6.86 -12.88 8.99
N SER A 183 -8.13 -12.79 9.39
CA SER A 183 -8.94 -13.93 9.84
C SER A 183 -10.41 -13.64 9.58
N ALA A 184 -11.23 -14.69 9.52
CA ALA A 184 -12.68 -14.54 9.50
C ALA A 184 -13.18 -14.00 10.85
N VAL A 185 -14.26 -13.22 10.82
CA VAL A 185 -14.88 -12.68 12.04
C VAL A 185 -15.65 -13.77 12.77
N GLY A 186 -15.31 -13.96 14.04
CA GLY A 186 -15.88 -14.98 14.91
C GLY A 186 -17.13 -14.54 15.67
N ALA A 187 -17.48 -15.32 16.70
CA ALA A 187 -18.60 -15.00 17.60
C ALA A 187 -18.32 -13.82 18.53
N ASP A 188 -17.05 -13.46 18.69
CA ASP A 188 -16.54 -12.30 19.44
C ASP A 188 -16.72 -10.97 18.69
N ALA A 189 -17.15 -11.02 17.43
CA ALA A 189 -17.32 -9.86 16.55
C ALA A 189 -16.06 -8.99 16.46
N VAL A 190 -14.87 -9.60 16.51
CA VAL A 190 -13.60 -8.88 16.33
C VAL A 190 -13.16 -8.96 14.87
N LEU A 191 -12.89 -7.79 14.30
CA LEU A 191 -12.30 -7.67 12.97
C LEU A 191 -10.78 -7.62 13.10
N HIS A 192 -10.11 -8.57 12.47
CA HIS A 192 -8.65 -8.59 12.36
C HIS A 192 -8.24 -8.28 10.93
N PHE A 193 -7.41 -7.26 10.74
CA PHE A 193 -6.93 -6.85 9.43
C PHE A 193 -5.52 -6.32 9.51
N LYS A 194 -4.90 -6.13 8.34
CA LYS A 194 -3.60 -5.49 8.20
C LYS A 194 -3.61 -4.38 7.16
N VAL A 195 -2.77 -3.38 7.39
CA VAL A 195 -2.36 -2.37 6.40
C VAL A 195 -0.84 -2.43 6.33
N ALA A 196 -0.31 -2.75 5.14
CA ALA A 196 1.05 -3.26 4.95
C ALA A 196 1.45 -4.34 5.99
N ASN A 197 2.45 -4.06 6.82
CA ASN A 197 2.95 -4.98 7.86
C ASN A 197 2.36 -4.72 9.25
N GLN A 198 1.41 -3.78 9.37
CA GLN A 198 0.78 -3.45 10.65
C GLN A 198 -0.55 -4.17 10.77
N SER A 199 -0.70 -4.95 11.83
CA SER A 199 -1.95 -5.63 12.18
C SER A 199 -2.77 -4.79 13.14
N TYR A 200 -4.08 -4.84 12.92
CA TYR A 200 -5.10 -4.13 13.69
C TYR A 200 -6.17 -5.12 14.13
N SER A 201 -6.79 -4.84 15.27
CA SER A 201 -7.87 -5.66 15.81
C SER A 201 -8.82 -4.77 16.58
N PHE A 202 -10.07 -4.74 16.15
CA PHE A 202 -11.10 -3.90 16.75
C PHE A 202 -12.41 -4.67 16.84
N THR A 203 -13.14 -4.45 17.92
CA THR A 203 -14.50 -4.96 18.04
C THR A 203 -15.40 -4.22 17.06
N ILE A 204 -16.25 -4.97 16.37
CA ILE A 204 -17.29 -4.42 15.50
C ILE A 204 -18.43 -3.91 16.37
N GLY A 205 -18.74 -2.62 16.24
CA GLY A 205 -19.84 -2.00 16.97
C GLY A 205 -21.17 -2.66 16.62
N SER A 206 -22.08 -2.75 17.58
CA SER A 206 -23.41 -3.34 17.37
C SER A 206 -24.26 -2.58 16.34
N THR A 207 -23.91 -1.31 16.08
CA THR A 207 -24.56 -0.43 15.09
C THR A 207 -23.69 -0.20 13.87
N ALA A 208 -22.63 -1.00 13.67
CA ALA A 208 -21.75 -0.84 12.53
C ALA A 208 -22.51 -1.08 11.21
N ASP A 209 -22.23 -0.24 10.22
CA ASP A 209 -22.74 -0.45 8.87
C ASP A 209 -21.95 -1.58 8.19
N LEU A 210 -22.67 -2.64 7.84
CA LEU A 210 -22.15 -3.86 7.22
C LEU A 210 -22.98 -4.20 5.97
N GLY A 211 -23.48 -3.18 5.27
CA GLY A 211 -24.37 -3.35 4.11
C GLY A 211 -23.80 -4.30 3.06
N ASP A 212 -22.51 -4.17 2.73
CA ASP A 212 -21.80 -5.04 1.77
C ASP A 212 -21.65 -6.50 2.24
N PHE A 213 -21.91 -6.75 3.52
CA PHE A 213 -21.76 -8.03 4.21
C PHE A 213 -23.10 -8.56 4.71
N ASN A 214 -24.19 -8.23 4.00
CA ASN A 214 -25.57 -8.64 4.33
C ASN A 214 -25.96 -8.28 5.78
N ASN A 215 -25.43 -7.18 6.32
CA ASN A 215 -25.60 -6.77 7.71
C ASN A 215 -25.16 -7.83 8.74
N ASN A 216 -24.23 -8.71 8.37
CA ASN A 216 -23.77 -9.79 9.22
C ASN A 216 -22.24 -9.87 9.23
N ALA A 217 -21.65 -9.48 10.37
CA ALA A 217 -20.21 -9.46 10.59
C ALA A 217 -19.54 -10.81 10.31
N ARG A 218 -20.21 -11.94 10.58
CA ARG A 218 -19.63 -13.29 10.37
C ARG A 218 -19.48 -13.67 8.91
N THR A 219 -20.03 -12.88 7.98
CA THR A 219 -19.80 -13.07 6.53
C THR A 219 -18.48 -12.48 6.08
N ILE A 220 -17.83 -11.64 6.91
CA ILE A 220 -16.50 -11.13 6.65
C ILE A 220 -15.48 -12.27 6.86
N GLY A 221 -15.04 -12.82 5.73
CA GLY A 221 -14.04 -13.87 5.67
C GLY A 221 -12.60 -13.36 5.82
N THR A 222 -11.65 -14.28 5.64
CA THR A 222 -10.21 -13.99 5.62
C THR A 222 -9.75 -13.58 4.21
N ASN A 223 -8.65 -12.82 4.12
CA ASN A 223 -8.05 -12.35 2.88
C ASN A 223 -8.99 -11.52 1.98
N LEU A 224 -9.90 -10.77 2.58
CA LEU A 224 -10.79 -9.84 1.87
C LEU A 224 -10.19 -8.44 1.90
N HIS A 225 -10.21 -7.77 0.75
CA HIS A 225 -9.94 -6.33 0.67
C HIS A 225 -11.16 -5.56 1.15
N ILE A 226 -10.97 -4.75 2.18
CA ILE A 226 -12.04 -4.02 2.85
C ILE A 226 -11.68 -2.56 3.09
N LYS A 227 -12.73 -1.73 3.14
CA LYS A 227 -12.70 -0.37 3.70
C LYS A 227 -13.25 -0.45 5.12
N VAL A 228 -12.51 0.06 6.10
CA VAL A 228 -12.89 0.00 7.52
C VAL A 228 -12.86 1.40 8.11
N GLU A 229 -13.97 1.83 8.69
CA GLU A 229 -14.02 3.07 9.47
C GLU A 229 -14.00 2.70 10.96
N VAL A 230 -13.01 3.21 11.69
CA VAL A 230 -12.85 2.96 13.13
C VAL A 230 -12.97 4.26 13.90
N GLN A 231 -13.98 4.33 14.76
CA GLN A 231 -14.22 5.45 15.66
C GLN A 231 -13.46 5.25 16.96
N PHE A 232 -12.66 6.24 17.36
CA PHE A 232 -11.93 6.24 18.62
C PHE A 232 -12.62 7.08 19.69
N ASN A 233 -12.60 6.56 20.92
CA ASN A 233 -12.87 7.30 22.15
C ASN A 233 -11.65 7.11 23.07
N GLY A 234 -10.75 8.10 23.06
CA GLY A 234 -9.41 7.94 23.62
C GLY A 234 -8.61 6.89 22.84
N SER A 235 -7.96 5.95 23.55
CA SER A 235 -7.18 4.87 22.93
C SER A 235 -8.02 3.69 22.44
N THR A 236 -9.30 3.64 22.76
CA THR A 236 -10.19 2.53 22.42
C THR A 236 -10.91 2.81 21.11
N GLY A 237 -10.73 1.93 20.12
CA GLY A 237 -11.39 2.00 18.82
C GLY A 237 -12.50 0.96 18.69
N ALA A 238 -13.59 1.33 18.01
CA ALA A 238 -14.64 0.42 17.59
C ALA A 238 -14.91 0.59 16.09
N VAL A 239 -15.09 -0.51 15.37
CA VAL A 239 -15.46 -0.45 13.95
C VAL A 239 -16.89 0.04 13.85
N ILE A 240 -17.10 1.12 13.08
CA ILE A 240 -18.42 1.68 12.80
C ILE A 240 -18.90 1.36 11.39
N LYS A 241 -18.02 0.90 10.51
CA LYS A 241 -18.37 0.45 9.16
C LYS A 241 -17.34 -0.50 8.57
N VAL A 242 -17.81 -1.49 7.81
CA VAL A 242 -16.98 -2.33 6.95
C VAL A 242 -17.63 -2.43 5.57
N GLY A 243 -16.92 -1.96 4.55
CA GLY A 243 -17.30 -2.09 3.15
C GLY A 243 -16.32 -2.96 2.38
N ASN A 244 -16.74 -3.45 1.21
CA ASN A 244 -15.85 -4.12 0.27
C ASN A 244 -15.02 -3.08 -0.47
N SER A 245 -13.71 -3.27 -0.62
CA SER A 245 -12.86 -2.29 -1.34
C SER A 245 -13.15 -2.23 -2.84
N ASN A 246 -13.83 -3.24 -3.39
CA ASN A 246 -14.18 -3.34 -4.81
C ASN A 246 -15.49 -2.63 -5.18
N ASN A 247 -16.19 -2.04 -4.18
CA ASN A 247 -17.39 -1.21 -4.37
C ASN A 247 -17.11 0.25 -3.99
#